data_AF-A0A955WGM1-F1
#
_entry.id   AF-A0A955WGM1-F1
#
_cell.length_a   1.000
_cell.length_b   1.000
_cell.length_c   1.000
_cell.angle_alpha   90.00
_cell.angle_beta   90.00
_cell.angle_gamma   90.00
#
_symmetry.space_group_name_H-M   'P 1'
#
loop_
_entity.id
_entity.type
_entity.pdbx_description
1 polymer ?
#
loop_
_entity_poly.entity_id
_entity_poly.type
_entity_poly.pdbx_seq_one_letter_code
_entity_poly.pdbx_strand_id
1 'polypeptide(L)'
;MARRPLIRSAQGLIAAILLLAPAWALAFGTLDGDRTAWPGNPTYTITAGSRTVPDATDNAAMRAGFATWQAVQGSRITFQEVRAGGDITIGFLAQWPRDFGADAAGVTLTNRRNGVISSAEVSFNDQNFEWATDGNADRTDVQGVATHEIGHAIGLGHSWYRDATMYWTGGDLELRDLAPDDIRGVRYLYGAGGEGLVCDTCVDDADCAGNGICLGLESDRAFCGQPCAGGCPANSACFNLRNGGTSCAPNARVCSDENPGEGEFAEGDYCFGSDQCGNGLLCLPTGDSAMCVRVCGPGIGGCAAGVECVETGDPALPGLCLPGGDQPYGGECNSNLDCESLFCLPLTDELNRCTVECDPARGDADCPSGPCVETGDAQIPAVCLPPGEAAYGDVCTSNIDCESLLCLPLSDEVAV
;
A
#
# COMPACT_ATOMS: atom_id res chain seq x y z
N MET A 1 21.56 -63.98 -24.01
CA MET A 1 20.85 -64.79 -22.99
C MET A 1 20.71 -63.92 -21.75
N ALA A 2 19.54 -63.29 -21.57
CA ALA A 2 18.53 -63.56 -20.53
C ALA A 2 18.57 -62.44 -19.46
N ARG A 3 17.72 -61.40 -19.57
CA ARG A 3 16.40 -61.19 -18.91
C ARG A 3 16.43 -61.25 -17.36
N ARG A 4 16.30 -60.06 -16.73
CA ARG A 4 15.33 -59.58 -15.68
C ARG A 4 14.96 -60.50 -14.47
N PRO A 5 14.34 -60.03 -13.34
CA PRO A 5 14.06 -58.65 -12.85
C PRO A 5 14.03 -58.45 -11.28
N LEU A 6 13.54 -57.27 -10.84
CA LEU A 6 12.70 -56.91 -9.66
C LEU A 6 13.27 -56.12 -8.45
N ILE A 7 13.04 -54.79 -8.49
CA ILE A 7 12.30 -53.90 -7.55
C ILE A 7 12.43 -54.14 -6.03
N ARG A 8 12.85 -53.10 -5.27
CA ARG A 8 12.06 -52.52 -4.15
C ARG A 8 12.70 -51.28 -3.49
N SER A 9 11.84 -50.26 -3.33
CA SER A 9 11.67 -49.32 -2.21
C SER A 9 12.78 -48.34 -1.80
N ALA A 10 12.36 -47.07 -1.86
CA ALA A 10 12.90 -45.89 -1.19
C ALA A 10 12.84 -45.98 0.35
N GLN A 11 13.75 -45.23 0.99
CA GLN A 11 13.69 -44.57 2.32
C GLN A 11 15.09 -43.94 2.48
N GLY A 12 15.30 -42.62 2.53
CA GLY A 12 14.57 -41.62 3.31
C GLY A 12 15.37 -41.36 4.58
N LEU A 13 16.32 -40.42 4.55
CA LEU A 13 16.79 -39.76 5.76
C LEU A 13 16.75 -38.24 5.53
N ILE A 14 15.68 -37.68 6.08
CA ILE A 14 15.39 -36.26 6.17
C ILE A 14 16.31 -35.69 7.25
N ALA A 15 17.20 -34.76 6.89
CA ALA A 15 17.77 -33.83 7.84
C ALA A 15 16.78 -32.65 7.93
N ALA A 16 16.13 -32.54 9.08
CA ALA A 16 15.12 -31.53 9.37
C ALA A 16 15.75 -30.13 9.39
N ILE A 17 15.43 -29.32 8.40
CA ILE A 17 15.59 -27.86 8.42
C ILE A 17 14.41 -27.34 9.25
N LEU A 18 14.67 -27.02 10.51
CA LEU A 18 13.79 -26.17 11.30
C LEU A 18 14.14 -24.71 10.97
N LEU A 19 13.50 -24.19 9.93
CA LEU A 19 13.31 -22.75 9.77
C LEU A 19 11.80 -22.54 9.84
N LEU A 20 11.36 -22.21 11.05
CA LEU A 20 10.01 -21.73 11.31
C LEU A 20 9.87 -20.40 10.55
N ALA A 21 8.86 -20.36 9.69
CA ALA A 21 8.14 -19.15 9.36
C ALA A 21 6.75 -19.31 9.99
N PRO A 22 6.19 -18.28 10.61
CA PRO A 22 4.96 -17.67 10.12
C PRO A 22 5.32 -16.37 9.43
N ALA A 23 4.57 -16.01 8.41
CA ALA A 23 3.51 -15.10 8.76
C ALA A 23 2.37 -15.19 7.77
N TRP A 24 1.21 -14.71 8.20
CA TRP A 24 0.06 -14.51 7.36
C TRP A 24 0.04 -13.04 6.95
N ALA A 25 0.09 -12.72 5.66
CA ALA A 25 -0.40 -11.45 5.11
C ALA A 25 -1.21 -11.73 3.85
N LEU A 26 -2.21 -10.88 3.64
CA LEU A 26 -3.20 -10.98 2.58
C LEU A 26 -2.58 -10.56 1.24
N ALA A 27 -2.89 -11.27 0.16
CA ALA A 27 -2.76 -10.76 -1.20
C ALA A 27 -3.94 -11.31 -2.01
N PHE A 28 -4.79 -10.53 -2.65
CA PHE A 28 -4.70 -9.25 -3.35
C PHE A 28 -5.66 -8.23 -2.70
N GLY A 29 -5.36 -6.92 -2.79
CA GLY A 29 -6.38 -5.90 -2.59
C GLY A 29 -7.29 -5.84 -3.82
N THR A 30 -8.59 -5.70 -3.64
CA THR A 30 -9.43 -5.02 -4.64
C THR A 30 -9.59 -3.58 -4.19
N LEU A 31 -10.02 -2.68 -5.09
CA LEU A 31 -10.12 -1.25 -4.76
C LEU A 31 -10.94 -0.91 -3.49
N ASP A 32 -11.76 -1.84 -2.98
CA ASP A 32 -12.56 -1.70 -1.75
C ASP A 32 -12.45 -2.91 -0.78
N GLY A 33 -11.57 -3.89 -1.02
CA GLY A 33 -11.54 -5.16 -0.26
C GLY A 33 -12.69 -6.16 -0.57
N ASP A 34 -13.68 -5.75 -1.38
CA ASP A 34 -14.75 -6.58 -1.94
C ASP A 34 -14.54 -6.85 -3.45
N ARG A 35 -15.12 -7.93 -4.01
CA ARG A 35 -15.02 -8.27 -5.45
C ARG A 35 -15.53 -7.11 -6.30
N THR A 36 -14.61 -6.30 -6.80
CA THR A 36 -14.89 -5.13 -7.64
C THR A 36 -14.43 -5.44 -9.05
N ALA A 37 -15.36 -5.59 -9.98
CA ALA A 37 -15.04 -6.00 -11.34
C ALA A 37 -15.98 -5.39 -12.37
N TRP A 38 -15.59 -5.47 -13.64
CA TRP A 38 -16.44 -5.16 -14.76
C TRP A 38 -17.51 -6.25 -14.94
N PRO A 39 -18.78 -5.89 -15.25
CA PRO A 39 -19.83 -6.87 -15.53
C PRO A 39 -19.63 -7.62 -16.87
N GLY A 40 -18.78 -7.09 -17.74
CA GLY A 40 -18.41 -7.66 -19.03
C GLY A 40 -17.02 -7.19 -19.45
N ASN A 41 -16.68 -7.37 -20.72
CA ASN A 41 -15.40 -6.94 -21.27
C ASN A 41 -15.44 -5.45 -21.62
N PRO A 42 -14.63 -4.60 -20.96
CA PRO A 42 -14.64 -3.16 -21.20
C PRO A 42 -13.95 -2.81 -22.52
N THR A 43 -14.43 -1.74 -23.15
CA THR A 43 -13.76 -1.05 -24.24
C THR A 43 -12.80 0.01 -23.70
N TYR A 44 -11.81 0.43 -24.48
CA TYR A 44 -10.93 1.54 -24.10
C TYR A 44 -10.70 2.55 -25.21
N THR A 45 -10.36 3.79 -24.83
CA THR A 45 -9.97 4.86 -25.75
C THR A 45 -8.66 5.48 -25.29
N ILE A 46 -7.68 5.57 -26.19
CA ILE A 46 -6.46 6.36 -25.98
C ILE A 46 -6.76 7.82 -26.33
N THR A 47 -6.54 8.74 -25.39
CA THR A 47 -6.98 10.14 -25.51
C THR A 47 -5.87 11.08 -25.98
N ALA A 48 -4.73 11.09 -25.29
CA ALA A 48 -3.59 11.96 -25.56
C ALA A 48 -2.28 11.21 -25.31
N GLY A 49 -1.24 11.55 -26.09
CA GLY A 49 0.12 11.05 -25.92
C GLY A 49 1.03 12.01 -25.14
N SER A 50 2.21 11.55 -24.73
CA SER A 50 3.19 12.34 -23.98
C SER A 50 3.90 13.37 -24.86
N ARG A 51 4.18 14.56 -24.32
CA ARG A 51 5.03 15.56 -24.99
C ARG A 51 6.48 15.10 -25.15
N THR A 52 6.93 14.16 -24.33
CA THR A 52 8.31 13.65 -24.31
C THR A 52 8.53 12.44 -25.22
N VAL A 53 7.44 11.86 -25.75
CA VAL A 53 7.44 10.73 -26.69
C VAL A 53 6.70 11.12 -27.98
N PRO A 54 7.31 11.93 -28.87
CA PRO A 54 6.62 12.56 -30.00
C PRO A 54 6.33 11.64 -31.19
N ASP A 55 6.84 10.41 -31.18
CA ASP A 55 6.72 9.45 -32.28
C ASP A 55 5.51 8.51 -32.18
N ALA A 56 4.64 8.76 -31.19
CA ALA A 56 3.43 7.99 -30.88
C ALA A 56 3.71 6.53 -30.43
N THR A 57 4.95 6.20 -30.03
CA THR A 57 5.28 4.88 -29.46
C THR A 57 4.63 4.67 -28.09
N ASP A 58 4.28 5.73 -27.37
CA ASP A 58 3.49 5.71 -26.15
C ASP A 58 2.11 5.04 -26.33
N ASN A 59 1.45 5.31 -27.46
CA ASN A 59 0.19 4.63 -27.82
C ASN A 59 0.40 3.13 -28.03
N ALA A 60 1.55 2.71 -28.54
CA ALA A 60 1.86 1.28 -28.65
C ALA A 60 2.15 0.66 -27.28
N ALA A 61 2.84 1.38 -26.40
CA ALA A 61 3.11 0.96 -25.02
C ALA A 61 1.83 0.81 -24.19
N MET A 62 0.89 1.76 -24.27
CA MET A 62 -0.43 1.65 -23.63
C MET A 62 -1.22 0.42 -24.11
N ARG A 63 -1.21 0.15 -25.43
CA ARG A 63 -1.83 -1.07 -25.99
C ARG A 63 -1.15 -2.34 -25.49
N ALA A 64 0.16 -2.32 -25.31
CA ALA A 64 0.91 -3.44 -24.77
C ALA A 64 0.50 -3.73 -23.32
N GLY A 65 0.27 -2.72 -22.48
CA GLY A 65 -0.28 -2.90 -21.12
C GLY A 65 -1.63 -3.62 -21.12
N PHE A 66 -2.57 -3.24 -21.99
CA PHE A 66 -3.83 -3.98 -22.14
C PHE A 66 -3.60 -5.42 -22.65
N ALA A 67 -2.65 -5.62 -23.54
CA ALA A 67 -2.31 -6.95 -24.06
C ALA A 67 -1.72 -7.85 -22.96
N THR A 68 -0.91 -7.31 -22.05
CA THR A 68 -0.34 -8.02 -20.89
C THR A 68 -1.45 -8.67 -20.04
N TRP A 69 -2.47 -7.91 -19.66
CA TRP A 69 -3.61 -8.46 -18.89
C TRP A 69 -4.48 -9.46 -19.67
N GLN A 70 -4.68 -9.25 -20.98
CA GLN A 70 -5.42 -10.20 -21.82
C GLN A 70 -4.69 -11.53 -22.06
N ALA A 71 -3.37 -11.52 -21.98
CA ALA A 71 -2.56 -12.71 -22.20
C ALA A 71 -2.63 -13.71 -21.02
N VAL A 72 -3.21 -13.30 -19.88
CA VAL A 72 -3.33 -14.16 -18.70
C VAL A 72 -4.28 -15.32 -18.99
N GLN A 73 -3.70 -16.52 -19.13
CA GLN A 73 -4.45 -17.76 -19.30
C GLN A 73 -5.42 -17.96 -18.14
N GLY A 74 -6.65 -18.40 -18.42
CA GLY A 74 -7.69 -18.61 -17.40
C GLY A 74 -8.47 -17.35 -17.01
N SER A 75 -8.04 -16.16 -17.43
CA SER A 75 -8.85 -14.94 -17.36
C SER A 75 -9.70 -14.77 -18.61
N ARG A 76 -10.93 -14.28 -18.46
CA ARG A 76 -11.84 -13.95 -19.58
C ARG A 76 -11.81 -12.48 -19.97
N ILE A 77 -11.05 -11.67 -19.26
CA ILE A 77 -10.98 -10.23 -19.52
C ILE A 77 -10.45 -10.00 -20.92
N THR A 78 -11.20 -9.25 -21.72
CA THR A 78 -10.73 -8.75 -23.01
C THR A 78 -11.00 -7.27 -23.12
N PHE A 79 -10.23 -6.61 -23.97
CA PHE A 79 -10.32 -5.19 -24.23
C PHE A 79 -10.45 -4.94 -25.72
N GLN A 80 -11.30 -3.98 -26.08
CA GLN A 80 -11.42 -3.51 -27.45
C GLN A 80 -11.15 -2.01 -27.49
N GLU A 81 -10.15 -1.61 -28.27
CA GLU A 81 -9.90 -0.19 -28.54
C GLU A 81 -11.03 0.37 -29.41
N VAL A 82 -11.61 1.49 -28.98
CA VAL A 82 -12.58 2.27 -29.73
C VAL A 82 -12.08 3.70 -29.91
N ARG A 83 -12.61 4.40 -30.92
CA ARG A 83 -12.15 5.76 -31.26
C ARG A 83 -12.49 6.80 -30.19
N ALA A 84 -13.60 6.62 -29.49
CA ALA A 84 -14.10 7.54 -28.47
C ALA A 84 -15.15 6.83 -27.62
N GLY A 85 -15.32 7.30 -26.37
CA GLY A 85 -16.37 6.82 -25.46
C GLY A 85 -16.15 5.38 -24.98
N GLY A 86 -14.90 4.93 -24.91
CA GLY A 86 -14.57 3.66 -24.27
C GLY A 86 -14.89 3.69 -22.78
N ASP A 87 -15.16 2.51 -22.21
CA ASP A 87 -15.43 2.34 -20.78
C ASP A 87 -14.21 2.73 -19.93
N ILE A 88 -13.01 2.51 -20.47
CA ILE A 88 -11.72 2.96 -19.92
C ILE A 88 -11.14 4.06 -20.82
N THR A 89 -10.84 5.24 -20.27
CA THR A 89 -10.02 6.24 -20.96
C THR A 89 -8.59 6.19 -20.45
N ILE A 90 -7.61 6.28 -21.33
CA ILE A 90 -6.19 6.28 -20.97
C ILE A 90 -5.43 7.37 -21.72
N GLY A 91 -4.63 8.16 -21.03
CA GLY A 91 -3.77 9.14 -21.69
C GLY A 91 -3.07 10.13 -20.77
N PHE A 92 -2.32 11.03 -21.38
CA PHE A 92 -1.45 11.98 -20.71
C PHE A 92 -2.15 13.31 -20.40
N LEU A 93 -1.96 13.80 -19.16
CA LEU A 93 -2.42 15.11 -18.73
C LEU A 93 -1.26 16.10 -18.74
N ALA A 94 -1.36 17.13 -19.60
CA ALA A 94 -0.39 18.22 -19.63
C ALA A 94 -0.47 19.17 -18.41
N GLN A 95 -1.59 19.12 -17.69
CA GLN A 95 -1.82 19.81 -16.42
C GLN A 95 -2.26 18.76 -15.40
N TRP A 96 -1.41 18.52 -14.41
CA TRP A 96 -1.64 17.52 -13.39
C TRP A 96 -2.46 18.09 -12.22
N PRO A 97 -3.59 17.47 -11.84
CA PRO A 97 -4.36 17.89 -10.68
C PRO A 97 -3.55 17.81 -9.39
N ARG A 98 -3.64 18.84 -8.54
CA ARG A 98 -2.89 18.86 -7.25
C ARG A 98 -3.26 17.70 -6.35
N ASP A 99 -4.54 17.32 -6.34
CA ASP A 99 -5.09 16.27 -5.48
C ASP A 99 -4.58 14.86 -5.83
N PHE A 100 -3.93 14.70 -7.00
CA PHE A 100 -3.32 13.42 -7.40
C PHE A 100 -1.92 13.21 -6.83
N GLY A 101 -1.33 14.23 -6.19
CA GLY A 101 0.04 14.20 -5.71
C GLY A 101 1.05 14.43 -6.84
N ALA A 102 2.09 15.23 -6.57
CA ALA A 102 3.08 15.60 -7.59
C ALA A 102 3.99 14.43 -8.00
N ASP A 103 4.17 13.44 -7.11
CA ASP A 103 5.06 12.30 -7.30
C ASP A 103 4.37 11.08 -7.93
N ALA A 104 3.07 11.19 -8.26
CA ALA A 104 2.35 10.15 -8.98
C ALA A 104 2.63 10.24 -10.48
N ALA A 105 3.22 9.18 -11.05
CA ALA A 105 3.41 9.03 -12.49
C ALA A 105 2.10 8.69 -13.21
N GLY A 106 1.22 7.93 -12.56
CA GLY A 106 -0.10 7.53 -13.04
C GLY A 106 -1.14 7.59 -11.92
N VAL A 107 -2.39 7.77 -12.29
CA VAL A 107 -3.56 7.63 -11.41
C VAL A 107 -4.69 6.99 -12.19
N THR A 108 -5.37 6.05 -11.54
CA THR A 108 -6.61 5.47 -12.03
C THR A 108 -7.80 5.82 -11.14
N LEU A 109 -8.78 6.50 -11.72
CA LEU A 109 -10.07 6.75 -11.10
C LEU A 109 -11.10 5.77 -11.63
N THR A 110 -11.75 5.00 -10.76
CA THR A 110 -12.83 4.09 -11.16
C THR A 110 -14.16 4.55 -10.59
N ASN A 111 -15.19 4.63 -11.43
CA ASN A 111 -16.57 4.76 -10.96
C ASN A 111 -17.16 3.37 -10.73
N ARG A 112 -17.50 3.09 -9.47
CA ARG A 112 -17.96 1.78 -9.03
C ARG A 112 -19.12 1.90 -8.04
N ARG A 113 -20.02 0.92 -8.07
CA ARG A 113 -21.12 0.81 -7.10
C ARG A 113 -21.41 -0.65 -6.81
N ASN A 114 -21.45 -1.02 -5.54
CA ASN A 114 -21.73 -2.40 -5.09
C ASN A 114 -20.81 -3.43 -5.76
N GLY A 115 -19.50 -3.16 -5.84
CA GLY A 115 -18.52 -4.05 -6.48
C GLY A 115 -18.60 -4.14 -8.01
N VAL A 116 -19.38 -3.27 -8.66
CA VAL A 116 -19.48 -3.24 -10.13
C VAL A 116 -18.87 -1.96 -10.67
N ILE A 117 -17.87 -2.11 -11.54
CA ILE A 117 -17.22 -1.00 -12.25
C ILE A 117 -18.10 -0.56 -13.43
N SER A 118 -18.20 0.75 -13.63
CA SER A 118 -19.01 1.36 -14.69
C SER A 118 -18.23 2.31 -15.61
N SER A 119 -17.12 2.89 -15.14
CA SER A 119 -16.16 3.65 -15.93
C SER A 119 -14.80 3.63 -15.23
N ALA A 120 -13.71 3.75 -15.98
CA ALA A 120 -12.38 4.03 -15.41
C ALA A 120 -11.63 5.08 -16.24
N GLU A 121 -10.86 5.93 -15.56
CA GLU A 121 -10.02 6.95 -16.17
C GLU A 121 -8.58 6.78 -15.66
N VAL A 122 -7.70 6.41 -16.58
CA VAL A 122 -6.26 6.29 -16.36
C VAL A 122 -5.59 7.56 -16.90
N SER A 123 -4.91 8.28 -16.02
CA SER A 123 -4.23 9.54 -16.32
C SER A 123 -2.74 9.42 -16.03
N PHE A 124 -1.91 9.86 -16.97
CA PHE A 124 -0.46 9.93 -16.79
C PHE A 124 0.02 11.36 -16.61
N ASN A 125 0.98 11.54 -15.70
CA ASN A 125 1.51 12.83 -15.34
C ASN A 125 2.58 13.31 -16.33
N ASP A 126 2.13 13.96 -17.40
CA ASP A 126 3.03 14.56 -18.39
C ASP A 126 3.61 15.89 -17.90
N GLN A 127 3.13 16.44 -16.78
CA GLN A 127 3.62 17.71 -16.24
C GLN A 127 4.94 17.52 -15.48
N ASN A 128 5.04 16.49 -14.65
CA ASN A 128 6.16 16.30 -13.72
C ASN A 128 7.15 15.21 -14.15
N PHE A 129 6.77 14.30 -15.07
CA PHE A 129 7.61 13.18 -15.47
C PHE A 129 8.06 13.27 -16.94
N GLU A 130 9.29 12.82 -17.19
CA GLU A 130 9.75 12.51 -18.54
C GLU A 130 9.49 11.04 -18.85
N TRP A 131 8.96 10.76 -20.04
CA TRP A 131 8.50 9.43 -20.42
C TRP A 131 9.38 8.81 -21.50
N ALA A 132 9.42 7.48 -21.49
CA ALA A 132 10.14 6.66 -22.44
C ALA A 132 9.39 5.38 -22.77
N THR A 133 9.71 4.79 -23.92
CA THR A 133 9.17 3.51 -24.39
C THR A 133 10.26 2.50 -24.73
N ASP A 134 11.52 2.95 -24.73
CA ASP A 134 12.72 2.24 -25.14
C ASP A 134 13.50 1.62 -23.96
N GLY A 135 12.97 1.72 -22.74
CA GLY A 135 13.60 1.23 -21.52
C GLY A 135 14.77 2.09 -21.04
N ASN A 136 14.75 3.39 -21.32
CA ASN A 136 15.65 4.34 -20.69
C ASN A 136 15.39 4.40 -19.17
N ALA A 137 16.39 4.00 -18.38
CA ALA A 137 16.30 3.96 -16.91
C ALA A 137 16.24 5.34 -16.23
N ASP A 138 16.55 6.42 -16.95
CA ASP A 138 16.46 7.80 -16.43
C ASP A 138 15.07 8.43 -16.64
N ARG A 139 14.11 7.68 -17.21
CA ARG A 139 12.77 8.16 -17.55
C ARG A 139 11.71 7.13 -17.21
N THR A 140 10.47 7.62 -17.07
CA THR A 140 9.31 6.81 -16.74
C THR A 140 8.86 5.96 -17.93
N ASP A 141 8.85 4.64 -17.75
CA ASP A 141 8.38 3.71 -18.78
C ASP A 141 6.86 3.72 -18.93
N VAL A 142 6.40 4.06 -20.13
CA VAL A 142 4.96 4.15 -20.43
C VAL A 142 4.27 2.79 -20.28
N GLN A 143 4.89 1.69 -20.70
CA GLN A 143 4.23 0.38 -20.68
C GLN A 143 4.08 -0.12 -19.25
N GLY A 144 5.11 0.02 -18.42
CA GLY A 144 5.03 -0.40 -17.02
C GLY A 144 3.94 0.31 -16.25
N VAL A 145 3.96 1.65 -16.25
CA VAL A 145 2.92 2.45 -15.58
C VAL A 145 1.55 2.14 -16.17
N ALA A 146 1.43 2.02 -17.50
CA ALA A 146 0.15 1.63 -18.10
C ALA A 146 -0.32 0.25 -17.60
N THR A 147 0.57 -0.72 -17.45
CA THR A 147 0.20 -2.07 -16.99
C THR A 147 -0.31 -2.01 -15.54
N HIS A 148 0.38 -1.28 -14.67
CA HIS A 148 -0.05 -1.03 -13.29
C HIS A 148 -1.44 -0.37 -13.23
N GLU A 149 -1.60 0.78 -13.90
CA GLU A 149 -2.85 1.53 -13.88
C GLU A 149 -4.02 0.77 -14.51
N ILE A 150 -3.77 -0.02 -15.56
CA ILE A 150 -4.80 -0.90 -16.13
C ILE A 150 -5.24 -1.96 -15.12
N GLY A 151 -4.34 -2.43 -14.24
CA GLY A 151 -4.69 -3.31 -13.13
C GLY A 151 -5.72 -2.68 -12.19
N HIS A 152 -5.53 -1.40 -11.84
CA HIS A 152 -6.56 -0.63 -11.13
C HIS A 152 -7.84 -0.46 -11.94
N ALA A 153 -7.74 -0.20 -13.24
CA ALA A 153 -8.91 -0.02 -14.11
C ALA A 153 -9.75 -1.30 -14.20
N ILE A 154 -9.16 -2.47 -13.95
CA ILE A 154 -9.85 -3.76 -13.87
C ILE A 154 -10.14 -4.21 -12.43
N GLY A 155 -9.99 -3.33 -11.45
CA GLY A 155 -10.46 -3.56 -10.08
C GLY A 155 -9.45 -4.19 -9.12
N LEU A 156 -8.19 -4.37 -9.55
CA LEU A 156 -7.11 -4.72 -8.65
C LEU A 156 -6.72 -3.50 -7.80
N GLY A 157 -6.48 -3.73 -6.51
CA GLY A 157 -5.79 -2.78 -5.66
C GLY A 157 -4.28 -2.98 -5.75
N HIS A 158 -3.53 -2.21 -4.97
CA HIS A 158 -2.10 -2.42 -4.87
C HIS A 158 -1.78 -3.81 -4.30
N SER A 159 -0.71 -4.40 -4.82
CA SER A 159 -0.06 -5.56 -4.24
C SER A 159 0.92 -5.12 -3.16
N TRP A 160 1.18 -6.01 -2.21
CA TRP A 160 2.17 -5.82 -1.16
C TRP A 160 3.52 -6.44 -1.53
N TYR A 161 3.62 -7.11 -2.69
CA TYR A 161 4.83 -7.73 -3.18
C TYR A 161 5.60 -6.79 -4.10
N ARG A 162 6.87 -6.52 -3.78
CA ARG A 162 7.71 -5.57 -4.52
C ARG A 162 7.93 -5.94 -5.99
N ASP A 163 7.85 -7.21 -6.33
CA ASP A 163 7.99 -7.73 -7.69
C ASP A 163 6.67 -7.74 -8.47
N ALA A 164 5.54 -7.46 -7.82
CA ALA A 164 4.25 -7.39 -8.47
C ALA A 164 4.13 -6.11 -9.29
N THR A 165 3.51 -6.23 -10.47
CA THR A 165 3.13 -5.08 -11.27
C THR A 165 2.23 -4.14 -10.46
N MET A 166 1.36 -4.67 -9.59
CA MET A 166 0.48 -3.85 -8.76
C MET A 166 1.14 -3.26 -7.51
N TYR A 167 2.46 -3.38 -7.31
CA TYR A 167 3.12 -2.76 -6.15
C TYR A 167 3.06 -1.23 -6.19
N TRP A 168 2.81 -0.57 -5.04
CA TRP A 168 2.47 0.87 -4.98
C TRP A 168 3.62 1.83 -5.32
N THR A 169 4.88 1.36 -5.37
CA THR A 169 6.07 2.16 -5.69
C THR A 169 7.07 1.32 -6.48
N GLY A 170 7.80 1.86 -7.45
CA GLY A 170 8.89 1.09 -8.07
C GLY A 170 9.09 1.35 -9.55
N GLY A 171 10.26 0.92 -10.04
CA GLY A 171 10.84 1.27 -11.34
C GLY A 171 10.11 0.67 -12.54
N ASP A 172 10.09 1.44 -13.62
CA ASP A 172 9.01 1.37 -14.59
C ASP A 172 9.11 0.18 -15.55
N LEU A 173 10.28 -0.44 -15.72
CA LEU A 173 10.42 -1.57 -16.66
C LEU A 173 9.95 -2.91 -16.11
N GLU A 174 10.13 -3.13 -14.81
CA GLU A 174 9.77 -4.39 -14.15
C GLU A 174 8.25 -4.56 -14.08
N LEU A 175 7.52 -3.44 -14.09
CA LEU A 175 6.05 -3.39 -14.12
C LEU A 175 5.43 -3.82 -15.45
N ARG A 176 6.24 -4.11 -16.49
CA ARG A 176 5.71 -4.60 -17.78
C ARG A 176 5.19 -6.04 -17.71
N ASP A 177 5.71 -6.83 -16.77
CA ASP A 177 5.47 -8.26 -16.65
C ASP A 177 4.70 -8.57 -15.35
N LEU A 178 3.66 -9.39 -15.48
CA LEU A 178 2.81 -9.76 -14.35
C LEU A 178 3.48 -10.79 -13.44
N ALA A 179 3.52 -10.49 -12.15
CA ALA A 179 3.92 -11.44 -11.13
C ALA A 179 2.80 -12.48 -10.89
N PRO A 180 3.11 -13.58 -10.20
CA PRO A 180 2.10 -14.57 -9.82
C PRO A 180 0.91 -13.96 -9.07
N ASP A 181 1.14 -12.92 -8.25
CA ASP A 181 0.07 -12.23 -7.51
C ASP A 181 -0.91 -11.51 -8.42
N ASP A 182 -0.40 -10.75 -9.38
CA ASP A 182 -1.20 -10.06 -10.40
C ASP A 182 -2.07 -11.04 -11.20
N ILE A 183 -1.48 -12.18 -11.60
CA ILE A 183 -2.15 -13.25 -12.35
C ILE A 183 -3.30 -13.86 -11.54
N ARG A 184 -3.09 -14.10 -10.24
CA ARG A 184 -4.16 -14.61 -9.36
C ARG A 184 -5.25 -13.57 -9.16
N GLY A 185 -4.90 -12.31 -8.91
CA GLY A 185 -5.85 -11.23 -8.74
C GLY A 185 -6.79 -11.11 -9.95
N VAL A 186 -6.24 -11.09 -11.16
CA VAL A 186 -7.07 -10.99 -12.36
C VAL A 186 -7.92 -12.24 -12.60
N ARG A 187 -7.40 -13.45 -12.28
CA ARG A 187 -8.19 -14.69 -12.35
C ARG A 187 -9.29 -14.75 -11.30
N TYR A 188 -9.06 -14.21 -10.12
CA TYR A 188 -10.08 -14.10 -9.08
C TYR A 188 -11.24 -13.21 -9.56
N LEU A 189 -10.95 -12.07 -10.21
CA LEU A 189 -11.99 -11.17 -10.70
C LEU A 189 -12.68 -11.69 -11.97
N TYR A 190 -11.89 -12.22 -12.92
CA TYR A 190 -12.31 -12.50 -14.30
C TYR A 190 -12.13 -13.95 -14.72
N GLY A 191 -11.96 -14.88 -13.79
CA GLY A 191 -11.91 -16.30 -14.08
C GLY A 191 -13.14 -16.76 -14.84
N ALA A 192 -12.94 -17.49 -15.93
CA ALA A 192 -14.03 -18.10 -16.68
C ALA A 192 -14.53 -19.35 -15.95
N GLY A 193 -15.31 -19.22 -14.87
CA GLY A 193 -15.86 -20.36 -14.12
C GLY A 193 -14.84 -21.49 -14.01
N GLY A 194 -13.67 -21.13 -13.44
CA GLY A 194 -12.31 -21.44 -13.89
C GLY A 194 -11.98 -22.90 -14.10
N GLU A 195 -10.71 -23.25 -14.12
CA GLU A 195 -10.33 -24.66 -14.01
C GLU A 195 -10.74 -25.27 -12.64
N GLY A 196 -11.58 -24.58 -11.86
CA GLY A 196 -12.14 -24.95 -10.57
C GLY A 196 -11.05 -25.23 -9.56
N LEU A 197 -9.93 -24.53 -9.71
CA LEU A 197 -8.74 -24.77 -8.92
C LEU A 197 -8.93 -24.18 -7.53
N VAL A 198 -8.07 -24.61 -6.62
CA VAL A 198 -8.03 -24.00 -5.29
C VAL A 198 -7.89 -22.50 -5.48
N CYS A 199 -8.79 -21.74 -4.84
CA CYS A 199 -8.85 -20.29 -4.85
C CYS A 199 -9.55 -19.58 -6.02
N ASP A 200 -10.11 -20.32 -6.97
CA ASP A 200 -11.06 -19.75 -7.95
C ASP A 200 -12.39 -19.38 -7.27
N THR A 201 -13.06 -18.32 -7.73
CA THR A 201 -14.40 -17.98 -7.21
C THR A 201 -15.42 -19.04 -7.60
N CYS A 202 -16.32 -19.37 -6.69
CA CYS A 202 -17.42 -20.31 -6.95
C CYS A 202 -18.75 -19.78 -6.40
N VAL A 203 -19.83 -20.23 -7.00
CA VAL A 203 -21.21 -20.08 -6.51
C VAL A 203 -21.67 -21.39 -5.88
N ASP A 204 -21.30 -22.51 -6.49
CA ASP A 204 -21.54 -23.85 -5.97
C ASP A 204 -20.40 -24.82 -6.31
N ASP A 205 -20.48 -26.05 -5.79
CA ASP A 205 -19.45 -27.08 -5.97
C ASP A 205 -19.18 -27.44 -7.45
N ALA A 206 -20.12 -27.17 -8.35
CA ALA A 206 -19.94 -27.46 -9.78
C ALA A 206 -18.94 -26.52 -10.46
N ASP A 207 -18.65 -25.37 -9.85
CA ASP A 207 -17.62 -24.45 -10.30
C ASP A 207 -16.20 -24.95 -9.96
N CYS A 208 -16.08 -26.03 -9.15
CA CYS A 208 -14.82 -26.53 -8.62
C CYS A 208 -14.38 -27.86 -9.25
N ALA A 209 -13.11 -27.97 -9.62
CA ALA A 209 -12.58 -29.12 -10.33
C ALA A 209 -12.13 -30.23 -9.39
N GLY A 210 -11.97 -31.43 -9.95
CA GLY A 210 -11.47 -32.58 -9.20
C GLY A 210 -12.41 -33.06 -8.09
N ASN A 211 -13.71 -32.79 -8.20
CA ASN A 211 -14.71 -32.92 -7.12
C ASN A 211 -14.42 -31.96 -5.96
N GLY A 212 -14.01 -30.74 -6.31
CA GLY A 212 -13.83 -29.65 -5.37
C GLY A 212 -15.13 -29.24 -4.70
N ILE A 213 -14.99 -28.49 -3.62
CA ILE A 213 -16.12 -27.98 -2.84
C ILE A 213 -15.98 -26.47 -2.78
N CYS A 214 -17.09 -25.79 -2.98
CA CYS A 214 -17.18 -24.35 -2.85
C CYS A 214 -17.22 -23.96 -1.37
N LEU A 215 -16.11 -23.42 -0.87
CA LEU A 215 -15.94 -23.06 0.52
C LEU A 215 -16.36 -21.60 0.73
N GLY A 216 -17.46 -21.42 1.47
CA GLY A 216 -17.95 -20.10 1.86
C GLY A 216 -17.08 -19.44 2.95
N LEU A 217 -16.85 -18.15 2.77
CA LEU A 217 -16.22 -17.22 3.72
C LEU A 217 -17.25 -16.18 4.18
N GLU A 218 -16.82 -15.29 5.06
CA GLU A 218 -17.62 -14.12 5.47
C GLU A 218 -17.90 -13.20 4.26
N SER A 219 -19.04 -12.49 4.31
CA SER A 219 -19.52 -11.53 3.31
C SER A 219 -19.88 -12.13 1.93
N ASP A 220 -20.55 -13.29 1.91
CA ASP A 220 -21.03 -13.97 0.69
C ASP A 220 -19.93 -14.32 -0.33
N ARG A 221 -18.68 -14.37 0.12
CA ARG A 221 -17.54 -14.80 -0.69
C ARG A 221 -17.43 -16.32 -0.64
N ALA A 222 -17.10 -16.96 -1.74
CA ALA A 222 -16.78 -18.36 -1.76
C ALA A 222 -15.69 -18.67 -2.78
N PHE A 223 -14.85 -19.65 -2.45
CA PHE A 223 -13.75 -20.07 -3.30
C PHE A 223 -13.70 -21.60 -3.41
N CYS A 224 -13.20 -22.09 -4.52
CA CYS A 224 -13.02 -23.51 -4.75
C CYS A 224 -11.92 -24.06 -3.84
N GLY A 225 -12.23 -25.16 -3.15
CA GLY A 225 -11.25 -26.08 -2.60
C GLY A 225 -11.20 -27.35 -3.43
N GLN A 226 -10.19 -28.19 -3.24
CA GLN A 226 -10.10 -29.50 -3.90
C GLN A 226 -9.87 -30.62 -2.88
N PRO A 227 -10.28 -31.88 -3.13
CA PRO A 227 -10.00 -32.96 -2.20
C PRO A 227 -8.50 -33.15 -1.99
N CYS A 228 -8.07 -33.37 -0.74
CA CYS A 228 -6.65 -33.58 -0.44
C CYS A 228 -6.06 -34.89 -0.99
N ALA A 229 -6.90 -35.73 -1.61
CA ALA A 229 -6.49 -37.01 -2.19
C ALA A 229 -5.61 -36.75 -3.43
N GLY A 230 -4.30 -36.68 -3.21
CA GLY A 230 -3.31 -36.30 -4.23
C GLY A 230 -2.28 -35.28 -3.74
N GLY A 231 -2.46 -34.75 -2.53
CA GLY A 231 -1.71 -33.60 -2.03
C GLY A 231 -2.42 -32.30 -2.37
N CYS A 232 -2.17 -31.26 -1.58
CA CYS A 232 -2.70 -29.94 -1.85
C CYS A 232 -1.71 -29.14 -2.72
N PRO A 233 -2.22 -28.25 -3.60
CA PRO A 233 -1.35 -27.35 -4.36
C PRO A 233 -0.54 -26.45 -3.41
N ALA A 234 0.53 -25.85 -3.94
CA ALA A 234 1.39 -24.96 -3.17
C ALA A 234 0.55 -23.92 -2.41
N ASN A 235 0.95 -23.62 -1.17
CA ASN A 235 0.31 -22.63 -0.28
C ASN A 235 -1.13 -22.95 0.15
N SER A 236 -1.54 -24.21 0.02
CA SER A 236 -2.77 -24.71 0.60
C SER A 236 -2.52 -25.90 1.53
N ALA A 237 -3.34 -26.01 2.57
CA ALA A 237 -3.29 -27.09 3.53
C ALA A 237 -4.55 -27.92 3.42
N CYS A 238 -4.40 -29.18 3.83
CA CYS A 238 -5.52 -30.08 3.91
C CYS A 238 -6.31 -29.83 5.20
N PHE A 239 -7.59 -29.49 5.07
CA PHE A 239 -8.50 -29.31 6.20
C PHE A 239 -9.56 -30.40 6.24
N ASN A 240 -9.91 -30.84 7.44
CA ASN A 240 -11.03 -31.76 7.65
C ASN A 240 -12.34 -30.96 7.70
N LEU A 241 -13.31 -31.35 6.88
CA LEU A 241 -14.61 -30.71 6.86
C LEU A 241 -15.53 -31.29 7.94
N ARG A 242 -16.40 -30.46 8.52
CA ARG A 242 -17.32 -30.87 9.60
C ARG A 242 -18.34 -31.92 9.19
N ASN A 243 -18.68 -31.98 7.89
CA ASN A 243 -19.58 -32.97 7.30
C ASN A 243 -18.88 -34.29 6.92
N GLY A 244 -17.59 -34.44 7.22
CA GLY A 244 -16.77 -35.57 6.81
C GLY A 244 -16.16 -35.35 5.43
N GLY A 245 -14.87 -35.66 5.29
CA GLY A 245 -14.08 -35.41 4.10
C GLY A 245 -12.97 -34.39 4.33
N THR A 246 -12.20 -34.12 3.27
CA THR A 246 -11.02 -33.26 3.33
C THR A 246 -11.01 -32.32 2.13
N SER A 247 -10.69 -31.04 2.36
CA SER A 247 -10.52 -30.08 1.27
C SER A 247 -9.25 -29.27 1.48
N CYS A 248 -8.52 -29.03 0.40
CA CYS A 248 -7.43 -28.09 0.35
C CYS A 248 -8.02 -26.69 0.39
N ALA A 249 -7.66 -25.94 1.41
CA ALA A 249 -7.93 -24.52 1.53
C ALA A 249 -6.59 -23.78 1.64
N PRO A 250 -6.50 -22.50 1.25
CA PRO A 250 -5.27 -21.74 1.39
C PRO A 250 -4.78 -21.73 2.84
N ASN A 251 -3.46 -21.67 3.02
CA ASN A 251 -2.81 -21.64 4.33
C ASN A 251 -3.06 -20.32 5.09
N ALA A 252 -3.32 -19.25 4.34
CA ALA A 252 -3.71 -17.94 4.86
C ALA A 252 -5.23 -17.75 4.79
N ARG A 253 -5.77 -16.73 5.48
CA ARG A 253 -7.22 -16.39 5.43
C ARG A 253 -7.72 -15.95 4.04
N VAL A 254 -6.84 -15.90 3.04
CA VAL A 254 -7.12 -15.55 1.65
C VAL A 254 -6.30 -16.40 0.69
N CYS A 255 -6.71 -16.33 -0.55
CA CYS A 255 -6.17 -17.02 -1.70
C CYS A 255 -4.91 -16.37 -2.28
N SER A 256 -3.78 -16.52 -1.58
CA SER A 256 -2.44 -16.12 -2.06
C SER A 256 -1.48 -17.32 -2.10
N ASP A 257 -0.55 -17.33 -3.06
CA ASP A 257 0.47 -18.37 -3.20
C ASP A 257 1.83 -18.01 -2.54
N GLU A 258 1.91 -17.14 -1.53
CA GLU A 258 3.18 -16.96 -0.81
C GLU A 258 3.01 -16.90 0.72
N ASN A 259 3.91 -17.58 1.42
CA ASN A 259 4.10 -17.58 2.86
C ASN A 259 5.21 -16.54 3.16
N PRO A 260 4.89 -15.29 3.55
CA PRO A 260 5.92 -14.30 3.89
C PRO A 260 6.68 -14.85 5.11
N GLY A 261 8.00 -15.01 5.03
CA GLY A 261 8.78 -15.58 6.13
C GLY A 261 8.67 -14.75 7.42
N GLU A 262 8.97 -15.36 8.59
CA GLU A 262 9.21 -14.57 9.81
C GLU A 262 10.38 -13.64 9.58
N GLY A 263 10.20 -12.36 9.90
CA GLY A 263 11.32 -11.42 9.96
C GLY A 263 11.99 -11.06 8.65
N GLU A 264 11.28 -11.17 7.52
CA GLU A 264 11.78 -10.74 6.21
C GLU A 264 11.62 -9.24 5.96
N PHE A 265 10.74 -8.55 6.70
CA PHE A 265 10.48 -7.12 6.52
C PHE A 265 11.47 -6.26 7.31
N ALA A 266 12.13 -5.34 6.61
CA ALA A 266 13.08 -4.41 7.20
C ALA A 266 12.35 -3.27 7.95
N GLU A 267 13.12 -2.49 8.71
CA GLU A 267 12.61 -1.28 9.33
C GLU A 267 12.12 -0.30 8.25
N GLY A 268 10.88 0.17 8.37
CA GLY A 268 10.21 1.02 7.38
C GLY A 268 9.36 0.27 6.35
N ASP A 269 9.43 -1.06 6.27
CA ASP A 269 8.51 -1.85 5.42
C ASP A 269 7.11 -1.92 6.05
N TYR A 270 6.07 -2.03 5.22
CA TYR A 270 4.71 -2.24 5.71
C TYR A 270 4.52 -3.66 6.27
N CYS A 271 3.68 -3.78 7.29
CA CYS A 271 3.48 -5.02 8.02
C CYS A 271 2.02 -5.20 8.45
N PHE A 272 1.65 -6.44 8.78
CA PHE A 272 0.31 -6.84 9.21
C PHE A 272 0.31 -7.61 10.54
N GLY A 273 1.50 -7.86 11.07
CA GLY A 273 1.77 -8.50 12.34
C GLY A 273 3.26 -8.43 12.65
N SER A 274 3.63 -8.35 13.94
CA SER A 274 5.04 -8.19 14.34
C SER A 274 5.90 -9.42 14.05
N ASP A 275 5.29 -10.56 13.74
CA ASP A 275 5.95 -11.80 13.28
C ASP A 275 6.60 -11.64 11.90
N GLN A 276 6.17 -10.66 11.11
CA GLN A 276 6.70 -10.36 9.78
C GLN A 276 7.94 -9.48 9.81
N CYS A 277 8.06 -8.68 10.86
CA CYS A 277 9.12 -7.70 11.00
C CYS A 277 10.42 -8.36 11.45
N GLY A 278 11.52 -7.91 10.87
CA GLY A 278 12.87 -8.36 11.20
C GLY A 278 13.14 -8.35 12.70
N ASN A 279 14.08 -9.16 13.15
CA ASN A 279 14.31 -9.40 14.57
C ASN A 279 14.56 -8.09 15.36
N GLY A 280 13.72 -7.80 16.35
CA GLY A 280 13.77 -6.55 17.14
C GLY A 280 12.89 -5.41 16.59
N LEU A 281 12.11 -5.67 15.56
CA LEU A 281 11.11 -4.75 15.02
C LEU A 281 9.70 -5.14 15.45
N LEU A 282 8.83 -4.15 15.62
CA LEU A 282 7.42 -4.29 15.97
C LEU A 282 6.57 -3.78 14.81
N CYS A 283 5.48 -4.47 14.50
CA CYS A 283 4.51 -3.94 13.55
C CYS A 283 3.60 -2.93 14.25
N LEU A 284 3.71 -1.66 13.88
CA LEU A 284 2.87 -0.60 14.43
C LEU A 284 1.84 -0.12 13.41
N PRO A 285 0.55 -0.13 13.76
CA PRO A 285 -0.46 0.57 12.98
C PRO A 285 -0.28 2.09 13.09
N THR A 286 -0.18 2.75 11.93
CA THR A 286 -0.36 4.18 11.73
C THR A 286 -1.77 4.42 11.17
N GLY A 287 -2.27 5.66 11.14
CA GLY A 287 -3.69 5.98 10.88
C GLY A 287 -4.34 5.19 9.73
N ASP A 288 -3.65 5.05 8.61
CA ASP A 288 -4.15 4.35 7.41
C ASP A 288 -3.30 3.14 6.98
N SER A 289 -2.28 2.75 7.76
CA SER A 289 -1.34 1.69 7.38
C SER A 289 -0.65 1.06 8.59
N ALA A 290 0.27 0.11 8.40
CA ALA A 290 1.07 -0.43 9.49
C ALA A 290 2.49 -0.72 9.01
N MET A 291 3.50 -0.43 9.85
CA MET A 291 4.90 -0.51 9.46
C MET A 291 5.79 -1.16 10.52
N CYS A 292 6.85 -1.84 10.07
CA CYS A 292 7.86 -2.44 10.92
C CYS A 292 8.75 -1.33 11.49
N VAL A 293 8.65 -1.09 12.79
CA VAL A 293 9.42 -0.08 13.50
C VAL A 293 10.40 -0.70 14.47
N ARG A 294 11.51 -0.04 14.72
CA ARG A 294 12.48 -0.49 15.73
C ARG A 294 12.05 -0.06 17.13
N VAL A 295 12.26 -0.92 18.11
CA VAL A 295 12.12 -0.53 19.53
C VAL A 295 13.41 0.16 19.96
N CYS A 296 13.29 1.29 20.66
CA CYS A 296 14.42 2.05 21.18
C CYS A 296 14.29 2.26 22.69
N GLY A 297 15.40 2.64 23.31
CA GLY A 297 15.43 2.96 24.72
C GLY A 297 16.70 2.51 25.44
N PRO A 298 16.80 2.79 26.76
CA PRO A 298 18.01 2.54 27.53
C PRO A 298 18.43 1.05 27.50
N GLY A 299 19.55 0.75 26.83
CA GLY A 299 20.11 -0.61 26.74
C GLY A 299 19.53 -1.50 25.63
N ILE A 300 18.60 -1.00 24.80
CA ILE A 300 18.00 -1.74 23.67
C ILE A 300 18.60 -1.30 22.32
N GLY A 301 18.96 -0.02 22.16
CA GLY A 301 19.58 0.51 20.95
C GLY A 301 19.02 1.89 20.57
N GLY A 302 19.66 2.54 19.61
CA GLY A 302 19.21 3.82 19.03
C GLY A 302 18.52 3.62 17.67
N CYS A 303 17.78 4.63 17.24
CA CYS A 303 17.09 4.65 15.96
C CYS A 303 18.06 4.92 14.79
N ALA A 304 17.66 4.57 13.57
CA ALA A 304 18.42 4.88 12.36
C ALA A 304 18.49 6.41 12.11
N ALA A 305 19.30 6.85 11.14
CA ALA A 305 19.38 8.27 10.83
C ALA A 305 18.05 8.77 10.24
N GLY A 306 17.49 9.85 10.78
CA GLY A 306 16.22 10.45 10.32
C GLY A 306 14.95 9.88 10.97
N VAL A 307 15.09 9.01 11.98
CA VAL A 307 13.98 8.48 12.79
C VAL A 307 14.24 8.77 14.27
N GLU A 308 13.21 9.17 15.01
CA GLU A 308 13.32 9.61 16.39
C GLU A 308 12.69 8.60 17.36
N CYS A 309 13.28 8.48 18.56
CA CYS A 309 12.85 7.53 19.57
C CYS A 309 11.75 8.14 20.43
N VAL A 310 10.52 7.71 20.23
CA VAL A 310 9.38 8.14 21.05
C VAL A 310 9.25 7.20 22.24
N GLU A 311 9.53 7.69 23.45
CA GLU A 311 9.38 6.90 24.68
C GLU A 311 7.89 6.63 24.97
N THR A 312 7.54 5.37 25.25
CA THR A 312 6.12 5.02 25.50
C THR A 312 5.73 5.09 26.98
N GLY A 313 6.73 5.24 27.87
CA GLY A 313 6.54 5.18 29.33
C GLY A 313 6.26 3.77 29.89
N ASP A 314 6.14 2.74 29.05
CA ASP A 314 5.97 1.35 29.47
C ASP A 314 7.33 0.66 29.67
N PRO A 315 7.63 0.10 30.86
CA PRO A 315 8.84 -0.68 31.10
C PRO A 315 9.01 -1.90 30.17
N ALA A 316 7.94 -2.42 29.59
CA ALA A 316 7.94 -3.53 28.65
C ALA A 316 8.18 -3.10 27.19
N LEU A 317 8.03 -1.80 26.87
CA LEU A 317 8.22 -1.23 25.54
C LEU A 317 8.82 0.19 25.68
N PRO A 318 10.12 0.34 25.99
CA PRO A 318 10.66 1.62 26.46
C PRO A 318 10.56 2.78 25.45
N GLY A 319 10.53 2.49 24.14
CA GLY A 319 10.36 3.50 23.10
C GLY A 319 10.25 2.90 21.69
N LEU A 320 9.79 3.68 20.73
CA LEU A 320 9.57 3.29 19.34
C LEU A 320 10.27 4.26 18.39
N CYS A 321 11.01 3.75 17.40
CA CYS A 321 11.64 4.51 16.35
C CYS A 321 10.61 4.81 15.27
N LEU A 322 10.19 6.06 15.19
CA LEU A 322 9.21 6.51 14.21
C LEU A 322 9.88 7.51 13.25
N PRO A 323 9.61 7.44 11.94
CA PRO A 323 9.94 8.54 11.04
C PRO A 323 9.04 9.73 11.40
N GLY A 324 9.65 10.91 11.51
CA GLY A 324 8.90 12.16 11.50
C GLY A 324 8.09 12.27 10.23
N GLY A 325 6.96 12.96 10.28
CA GLY A 325 6.24 13.37 9.08
C GLY A 325 6.94 14.53 8.39
N ASP A 326 6.38 14.99 7.27
CA ASP A 326 7.02 16.01 6.43
C ASP A 326 6.76 17.45 6.91
N GLN A 327 6.02 17.65 8.01
CA GLN A 327 5.69 18.98 8.50
C GLN A 327 6.84 19.56 9.35
N PRO A 328 7.44 20.67 8.93
CA PRO A 328 8.54 21.30 9.67
C PRO A 328 8.02 21.99 10.93
N TYR A 329 8.95 22.46 11.78
CA TYR A 329 8.62 23.27 12.96
C TYR A 329 7.66 24.44 12.62
N GLY A 330 6.53 24.51 13.33
CA GLY A 330 5.46 25.48 13.11
C GLY A 330 4.41 25.11 12.05
N GLY A 331 4.61 24.01 11.31
CA GLY A 331 3.63 23.46 10.36
C GLY A 331 2.39 22.90 11.06
N GLU A 332 1.25 22.88 10.37
CA GLU A 332 0.01 22.33 10.91
C GLU A 332 0.07 20.80 11.01
N CYS A 333 -0.52 20.24 12.06
CA CYS A 333 -0.54 18.81 12.28
C CYS A 333 -1.88 18.36 12.89
N ASN A 334 -2.26 17.11 12.62
CA ASN A 334 -3.40 16.43 13.24
C ASN A 334 -2.91 15.35 14.21
N SER A 335 -1.69 14.85 14.02
CA SER A 335 -1.05 13.87 14.88
C SER A 335 0.44 14.14 15.01
N ASN A 336 1.05 13.59 16.06
CA ASN A 336 2.50 13.63 16.27
C ASN A 336 3.28 13.13 15.04
N LEU A 337 2.76 12.11 14.35
CA LEU A 337 3.40 11.52 13.17
C LEU A 337 3.45 12.44 11.96
N ASP A 338 2.71 13.56 11.96
CA ASP A 338 2.72 14.51 10.84
C ASP A 338 3.98 15.39 10.89
N CYS A 339 4.62 15.52 12.05
CA CYS A 339 5.71 16.44 12.31
C CYS A 339 7.08 15.79 12.11
N GLU A 340 8.03 16.52 11.51
CA GLU A 340 9.44 16.10 11.41
C GLU A 340 10.04 15.78 12.79
N SER A 341 9.59 16.51 13.80
CA SER A 341 9.97 16.38 15.21
C SER A 341 9.15 15.38 16.01
N LEU A 342 8.14 14.75 15.39
CA LEU A 342 7.17 13.88 16.07
C LEU A 342 6.36 14.53 17.21
N PHE A 343 6.39 15.85 17.35
CA PHE A 343 5.64 16.55 18.38
C PHE A 343 4.62 17.49 17.76
N CYS A 344 3.36 17.08 17.81
CA CYS A 344 2.22 17.91 17.45
C CYS A 344 1.65 18.56 18.72
N LEU A 345 1.85 19.87 18.85
CA LEU A 345 1.39 20.64 20.00
C LEU A 345 -0.04 21.14 19.74
N PRO A 346 -1.04 20.71 20.54
CA PRO A 346 -2.37 21.27 20.45
C PRO A 346 -2.37 22.68 21.03
N LEU A 347 -2.65 23.67 20.18
CA LEU A 347 -2.65 25.09 20.56
C LEU A 347 -4.06 25.57 20.86
N THR A 348 -5.02 25.17 20.02
CA THR A 348 -6.45 25.43 20.19
C THR A 348 -7.25 24.21 19.72
N ASP A 349 -8.58 24.24 19.89
CA ASP A 349 -9.46 23.15 19.43
C ASP A 349 -9.46 22.95 17.89
N GLU A 350 -8.95 23.94 17.14
CA GLU A 350 -8.95 23.93 15.66
C GLU A 350 -7.54 24.02 15.06
N LEU A 351 -6.50 24.18 15.88
CA LEU A 351 -5.13 24.40 15.40
C LEU A 351 -4.11 23.67 16.28
N ASN A 352 -3.38 22.74 15.69
CA ASN A 352 -2.19 22.13 16.28
C ASN A 352 -0.99 22.41 15.37
N ARG A 353 0.19 22.56 15.98
CA ARG A 353 1.43 22.84 15.23
C ARG A 353 2.57 21.98 15.68
N CYS A 354 3.44 21.65 14.73
CA CYS A 354 4.67 20.94 15.00
C CYS A 354 5.61 21.76 15.88
N THR A 355 6.08 21.18 16.96
CA THR A 355 6.97 21.80 17.95
C THR A 355 8.22 20.94 18.17
N VAL A 356 9.20 21.41 18.93
CA VAL A 356 10.35 20.62 19.39
C VAL A 356 10.50 20.80 20.90
N GLU A 357 11.10 19.81 21.57
CA GLU A 357 11.48 19.94 22.97
C GLU A 357 12.58 20.99 23.16
N CYS A 358 12.61 21.62 24.34
CA CYS A 358 13.67 22.54 24.73
C CYS A 358 14.12 22.32 26.17
N ASP A 359 15.37 22.65 26.48
CA ASP A 359 15.87 22.63 27.85
C ASP A 359 15.50 23.94 28.58
N PRO A 360 14.66 23.91 29.64
CA PRO A 360 14.29 25.11 30.38
C PRO A 360 15.50 25.80 31.06
N ALA A 361 16.62 25.10 31.28
CA ALA A 361 17.86 25.70 31.77
C ALA A 361 18.60 26.53 30.70
N ARG A 362 18.33 26.28 29.42
CA ARG A 362 18.90 27.01 28.27
C ARG A 362 17.93 28.06 27.73
N GLY A 363 16.64 27.94 28.04
CA GLY A 363 15.58 28.89 27.69
C GLY A 363 15.38 29.00 26.18
N ASP A 364 14.87 30.14 25.72
CA ASP A 364 14.45 30.39 24.33
C ASP A 364 15.57 30.19 23.27
N ALA A 365 16.83 30.11 23.69
CA ALA A 365 17.96 29.87 22.79
C ALA A 365 18.01 28.44 22.21
N ASP A 366 17.28 27.49 22.80
CA ASP A 366 17.16 26.12 22.32
C ASP A 366 16.07 25.96 21.24
N CYS A 367 15.26 27.01 21.02
CA CYS A 367 14.13 26.99 20.10
C CYS A 367 14.48 27.56 18.71
N PRO A 368 13.99 26.96 17.60
CA PRO A 368 14.14 27.53 16.26
C PRO A 368 13.55 28.95 16.15
N SER A 369 12.38 29.15 16.78
CA SER A 369 11.75 30.45 17.00
C SER A 369 10.75 30.34 18.17
N GLY A 370 10.39 31.46 18.78
CA GLY A 370 9.45 31.50 19.92
C GLY A 370 10.06 31.11 21.28
N PRO A 371 9.27 31.17 22.36
CA PRO A 371 9.72 30.90 23.71
C PRO A 371 9.75 29.40 24.04
N CYS A 372 10.68 29.01 24.91
CA CYS A 372 10.67 27.70 25.55
C CYS A 372 9.70 27.73 26.74
N VAL A 373 8.67 26.89 26.72
CA VAL A 373 7.59 26.90 27.72
C VAL A 373 7.56 25.56 28.45
N GLU A 374 7.60 25.61 29.78
CA GLU A 374 7.47 24.42 30.63
C GLU A 374 6.06 23.83 30.52
N THR A 375 5.97 22.52 30.32
CA THR A 375 4.68 21.81 30.15
C THR A 375 4.12 21.30 31.48
N GLY A 376 5.00 21.14 32.49
CA GLY A 376 4.67 20.48 33.76
C GLY A 376 4.61 18.95 33.69
N ASP A 377 4.95 18.33 32.55
CA ASP A 377 5.07 16.89 32.38
C ASP A 377 6.46 16.40 32.82
N ALA A 378 6.51 15.21 33.45
CA ALA A 378 7.77 14.62 33.93
C ALA A 378 8.59 13.96 32.81
N GLN A 379 7.97 13.61 31.68
CA GLN A 379 8.61 13.00 30.52
C GLN A 379 9.04 14.05 29.49
N ILE A 380 8.27 15.15 29.32
CA ILE A 380 8.58 16.24 28.38
C ILE A 380 8.58 17.55 29.16
N PRO A 381 9.71 17.99 29.75
CA PRO A 381 9.71 19.08 30.71
C PRO A 381 9.38 20.47 30.12
N ALA A 382 9.77 20.74 28.86
CA ALA A 382 9.46 21.99 28.17
C ALA A 382 9.47 21.82 26.64
N VAL A 383 8.71 22.67 25.94
CA VAL A 383 8.56 22.68 24.46
C VAL A 383 8.64 24.09 23.88
N CYS A 384 9.05 24.20 22.64
CA CYS A 384 9.17 25.48 21.92
C CYS A 384 7.85 25.92 21.31
N LEU A 385 7.26 27.02 21.78
CA LEU A 385 5.99 27.50 21.25
C LEU A 385 6.18 28.14 19.87
N PRO A 386 5.67 27.53 18.77
CA PRO A 386 5.87 28.08 17.44
C PRO A 386 5.05 29.37 17.26
N PRO A 387 5.58 30.37 16.53
CA PRO A 387 4.86 31.59 16.22
C PRO A 387 3.64 31.31 15.32
N GLY A 388 2.57 32.08 15.51
CA GLY A 388 1.39 32.02 14.64
C GLY A 388 1.58 32.77 13.32
N GLU A 389 0.58 32.70 12.44
CA GLU A 389 0.64 33.25 11.08
C GLU A 389 0.25 34.73 10.95
N ALA A 390 -0.36 35.33 11.98
CA ALA A 390 -0.80 36.71 11.92
C ALA A 390 0.40 37.67 12.01
N ALA A 391 0.64 38.44 10.96
CA ALA A 391 1.73 39.39 10.89
C ALA A 391 1.46 40.62 11.78
N TYR A 392 2.49 41.45 11.97
CA TYR A 392 2.33 42.68 12.73
C TYR A 392 1.23 43.59 12.12
N GLY A 393 0.17 43.84 12.91
CA GLY A 393 -0.97 44.67 12.52
C GLY A 393 -2.21 43.89 12.08
N ASP A 394 -2.11 42.57 11.96
CA ASP A 394 -3.26 41.70 11.69
C ASP A 394 -4.14 41.52 12.94
N VAL A 395 -5.40 41.16 12.71
CA VAL A 395 -6.32 40.83 13.79
C VAL A 395 -6.00 39.42 14.28
N CYS A 396 -5.52 39.31 15.51
CA CYS A 396 -5.43 38.03 16.24
C CYS A 396 -6.45 37.98 17.39
N THR A 397 -6.80 36.77 17.81
CA THR A 397 -7.73 36.54 18.95
C THR A 397 -7.00 36.10 20.21
N SER A 398 -5.80 35.56 20.05
CA SER A 398 -4.92 35.14 21.12
C SER A 398 -3.47 35.42 20.75
N ASN A 399 -2.60 35.46 21.77
CA ASN A 399 -1.17 35.68 21.57
C ASN A 399 -0.56 34.67 20.60
N ILE A 400 -1.06 33.44 20.59
CA ILE A 400 -0.47 32.37 19.80
C ILE A 400 -0.79 32.46 18.29
N ASP A 401 -1.77 33.28 17.92
CA ASP A 401 -2.13 33.47 16.52
C ASP A 401 -1.12 34.37 15.78
N CYS A 402 -0.33 35.17 16.50
CA CYS A 402 0.53 36.19 15.90
C CYS A 402 2.01 35.77 15.86
N GLU A 403 2.75 36.19 14.82
CA GLU A 403 4.17 35.89 14.62
C GLU A 403 5.04 36.37 15.80
N SER A 404 4.62 37.46 16.45
CA SER A 404 5.26 38.06 17.62
C SER A 404 4.93 37.36 18.94
N LEU A 405 4.01 36.39 18.91
CA LEU A 405 3.38 35.77 20.07
C LEU A 405 2.72 36.79 21.01
N LEU A 406 2.26 37.91 20.45
CA LEU A 406 1.66 39.02 21.18
C LEU A 406 0.45 39.58 20.44
N CYS A 407 -0.73 39.31 21.00
CA CYS A 407 -2.01 39.87 20.59
C CYS A 407 -2.39 40.99 21.57
N LEU A 408 -2.35 42.23 21.11
CA LEU A 408 -2.75 43.37 21.92
C LEU A 408 -4.24 43.69 21.71
N PRO A 409 -5.04 43.84 22.78
CA PRO A 409 -6.41 44.29 22.63
C PRO A 409 -6.42 45.70 22.04
N LEU A 410 -7.15 45.89 20.95
CA LEU A 410 -7.45 47.22 20.45
C LEU A 410 -8.38 47.89 21.47
N SER A 411 -7.84 48.83 22.25
CA SER A 411 -8.68 49.72 23.04
C SER A 411 -9.56 50.54 22.10
N ASP A 412 -10.85 50.67 22.39
CA ASP A 412 -11.87 51.45 21.66
C ASP A 412 -11.58 52.99 21.55
N GLU A 413 -10.33 53.43 21.61
CA GLU A 413 -9.92 54.85 21.51
C GLU A 413 -8.89 55.13 20.40
N VAL A 414 -9.09 54.59 19.20
CA VAL A 414 -8.51 55.23 17.99
C VAL A 414 -9.59 55.39 16.93
N ALA A 415 -10.28 56.53 17.01
CA ALA A 415 -11.09 57.06 15.93
C ALA A 415 -10.18 57.78 14.92
N VAL A 416 -10.24 57.31 13.66
CA VAL A 416 -9.69 57.87 12.39
C VAL A 416 -8.18 58.06 12.32
#